data_AF-A0A9P1JT57-F1
#
_entry.id   AF-A0A9P1JT57-F1
#
_cell.length_a   1.000
_cell.length_b   1.000
_cell.length_c   1.000
_cell.angle_alpha   90.00
_cell.angle_beta   90.00
_cell.angle_gamma   90.00
#
_symmetry.space_group_name_H-M   'P 1'
#
loop_
_entity.id
_entity.type
_entity.pdbx_description
1 polymer ?
#
loop_
_entity_poly.entity_id
_entity_poly.type
_entity_poly.pdbx_seq_one_letter_code
_entity_poly.pdbx_strand_id
1 'polypeptide(L)'
;MSGTGLNRETFGFFRYEGGELLRLGRTTGSCFDEADSGYPTASDNSIGMLYEVVTAAIGFDLMETGKTMGLAAHGRPRFLAELEALVTFGSGMDDCFSCNLNMPDVRDRIGELLNKEMDRFAARVDMAASAQVLLERVLLHCYRLLPDDRYDAVCLVGGCALNPVANSVLARHLRDGVRLVVPPFAGDAGIGFGALWLDAREQAGRPIAFTMRGAPLDPAVSRPGKTYSATDIAQAVSFAYPSVAVDASVTTPENLAMRLARGEVIGVFQGPSESGPRALGGRSILADPRDALVRERINRSIKHREPFRPLAPMILAEDFPSYFDDPRQMDRFMLRVATATERCRREAPAIVHVDGTARVQIIDERSDPFLLDILRAFRQQTGVPLLLNTSFNRRGEPLVETPTDAIDAFRGMGLDGLFLQGTYCRPISA
;
A
#
# COMPACT_ATOMS: atom_id res chain seq x y z
N MET A 1 -24.90 -19.79 17.26
CA MET A 1 -25.28 -18.40 16.93
C MET A 1 -26.59 -18.45 16.17
N SER A 2 -27.67 -17.85 16.69
CA SER A 2 -29.01 -17.89 16.07
C SER A 2 -29.53 -16.49 15.75
N GLY A 3 -28.65 -15.64 15.19
CA GLY A 3 -29.06 -14.40 14.53
C GLY A 3 -29.18 -14.68 13.04
N THR A 4 -30.32 -14.37 12.43
CA THR A 4 -30.48 -14.39 10.98
C THR A 4 -29.53 -13.36 10.37
N GLY A 5 -28.41 -13.83 9.81
CA GLY A 5 -27.44 -12.95 9.16
C GLY A 5 -28.10 -12.15 8.03
N LEU A 6 -27.76 -10.86 7.91
CA LEU A 6 -28.20 -10.05 6.79
C LEU A 6 -27.34 -10.40 5.58
N ASN A 7 -27.94 -10.80 4.46
CA ASN A 7 -27.16 -10.99 3.23
C ASN A 7 -26.68 -9.63 2.71
N ARG A 8 -25.36 -9.49 2.56
CA ARG A 8 -24.70 -8.27 2.05
C ARG A 8 -23.83 -8.61 0.85
N GLU A 9 -23.59 -7.61 0.01
CA GLU A 9 -22.67 -7.72 -1.13
C GLU A 9 -21.23 -7.83 -0.61
N THR A 10 -20.50 -8.85 -1.06
CA THR A 10 -19.11 -9.11 -0.66
C THR A 10 -18.15 -8.96 -1.84
N PHE A 11 -18.66 -9.04 -3.07
CA PHE A 11 -17.97 -8.68 -4.30
C PHE A 11 -19.00 -8.18 -5.32
N GLY A 12 -18.65 -7.15 -6.11
CA GLY A 12 -19.56 -6.56 -7.08
C GLY A 12 -18.86 -6.20 -8.39
N PHE A 13 -19.58 -6.38 -9.50
CA PHE A 13 -19.17 -5.97 -10.84
C PHE A 13 -19.93 -4.72 -11.24
N PHE A 14 -19.21 -3.70 -11.70
CA PHE A 14 -19.80 -2.43 -12.13
C PHE A 14 -19.21 -1.98 -13.46
N ARG A 15 -20.04 -1.38 -14.30
CA ARG A 15 -19.64 -0.68 -15.52
C ARG A 15 -19.89 0.80 -15.36
N TYR A 16 -18.85 1.61 -15.59
CA TYR A 16 -19.00 3.05 -15.67
C TYR A 16 -18.94 3.50 -17.14
N GLU A 17 -20.04 4.03 -17.66
CA GLU A 17 -20.14 4.47 -19.06
C GLU A 17 -21.12 5.64 -19.18
N GLY A 18 -20.75 6.66 -19.98
CA GLY A 18 -21.65 7.80 -20.23
C GLY A 18 -22.01 8.61 -18.98
N GLY A 19 -21.23 8.50 -17.90
CA GLY A 19 -21.53 9.14 -16.63
C GLY A 19 -22.30 8.26 -15.65
N GLU A 20 -22.79 7.10 -16.07
CA GLU A 20 -23.61 6.19 -15.26
C GLU A 20 -22.80 5.02 -14.70
N LEU A 21 -23.14 4.58 -13.49
CA LEU A 21 -22.55 3.41 -12.83
C LEU A 21 -23.59 2.30 -12.76
N LEU A 22 -23.44 1.27 -13.59
CA LEU A 22 -24.36 0.14 -13.71
C LEU A 22 -23.78 -1.09 -13.02
N ARG A 23 -24.53 -1.70 -12.10
CA ARG A 23 -24.13 -3.00 -11.53
C ARG A 23 -24.41 -4.12 -12.53
N LEU A 24 -23.39 -4.91 -12.84
CA LEU A 24 -23.45 -6.03 -13.78
C LEU A 24 -23.72 -7.39 -13.10
N GLY A 25 -23.31 -7.53 -11.84
CA GLY A 25 -23.51 -8.73 -11.04
C GLY A 25 -22.89 -8.59 -9.66
N ARG A 26 -23.21 -9.52 -8.77
CA ARG A 26 -22.69 -9.50 -7.39
C ARG A 26 -22.58 -10.89 -6.78
N THR A 27 -21.68 -11.01 -5.83
CA THR A 27 -21.61 -12.13 -4.87
C THR A 27 -22.04 -11.61 -3.51
N THR A 28 -22.80 -12.43 -2.78
CA THR A 28 -23.28 -12.07 -1.44
C THR A 28 -22.86 -13.09 -0.40
N GLY A 29 -22.82 -12.65 0.86
CA GLY A 29 -22.61 -13.51 2.03
C GLY A 29 -23.51 -13.10 3.18
N SER A 30 -23.82 -14.05 4.05
CA SER A 30 -24.49 -13.76 5.31
C SER A 30 -23.50 -13.06 6.24
N CYS A 31 -23.92 -11.89 6.72
CA CYS A 31 -23.14 -11.05 7.60
C CYS A 31 -23.69 -11.12 9.02
N PHE A 32 -22.78 -11.29 9.98
CA PHE A 32 -23.11 -11.41 11.40
C PHE A 32 -22.38 -10.32 12.19
N ASP A 33 -23.10 -9.71 13.13
CA ASP A 33 -22.49 -8.82 14.12
C ASP A 33 -21.86 -9.69 15.22
N GLU A 34 -20.55 -9.56 15.44
CA GLU A 34 -19.94 -10.11 16.65
C GLU A 34 -20.49 -9.36 17.87
N ALA A 35 -21.16 -10.09 18.76
CA ALA A 35 -22.06 -9.53 19.77
C ALA A 35 -21.43 -8.60 20.82
N ASP A 36 -20.13 -8.30 20.79
CA ASP A 36 -19.43 -7.56 21.86
C ASP A 36 -18.33 -6.56 21.39
N SER A 37 -18.12 -6.29 20.10
CA SER A 37 -16.90 -5.58 19.63
C SER A 37 -17.08 -4.20 18.98
N GLY A 38 -18.32 -3.73 18.74
CA GLY A 38 -18.51 -2.40 18.12
C GLY A 38 -17.99 -2.32 16.67
N TYR A 39 -18.21 -3.38 15.88
CA TYR A 39 -17.73 -3.74 14.51
C TYR A 39 -16.47 -4.63 14.54
N PRO A 40 -16.61 -5.91 14.11
CA PRO A 40 -16.57 -6.26 12.69
C PRO A 40 -17.77 -7.11 12.23
N THR A 41 -18.21 -6.87 11.00
CA THR A 41 -19.15 -7.76 10.32
C THR A 41 -18.36 -8.94 9.76
N ALA A 42 -18.46 -10.11 10.38
CA ALA A 42 -17.97 -11.33 9.78
C ALA A 42 -18.90 -11.73 8.62
N SER A 43 -18.34 -12.11 7.49
CA SER A 43 -19.11 -12.67 6.37
C SER A 43 -18.69 -14.11 6.12
N ASP A 44 -19.67 -14.98 5.91
CA ASP A 44 -19.43 -16.37 5.53
C ASP A 44 -18.87 -16.52 4.11
N ASN A 45 -19.00 -15.50 3.23
CA ASN A 45 -18.57 -15.55 1.84
C ASN A 45 -17.73 -14.32 1.43
N SER A 46 -16.46 -14.29 1.83
CA SER A 46 -15.54 -13.20 1.46
C SER A 46 -14.10 -13.68 1.32
N ILE A 47 -13.51 -13.48 0.14
CA ILE A 47 -12.09 -13.81 -0.08
C ILE A 47 -11.16 -12.98 0.82
N GLY A 48 -11.54 -11.75 1.15
CA GLY A 48 -10.82 -10.90 2.10
C GLY A 48 -10.83 -11.48 3.51
N MET A 49 -11.99 -11.99 3.96
CA MET A 49 -12.10 -12.65 5.25
C MET A 49 -11.30 -13.95 5.29
N LEU A 50 -11.30 -14.75 4.21
CA LEU A 50 -10.45 -15.94 4.14
C LEU A 50 -8.96 -15.58 4.29
N TYR A 51 -8.51 -14.51 3.65
CA TYR A 51 -7.14 -14.01 3.79
C TYR A 51 -6.82 -13.54 5.23
N GLU A 52 -7.80 -12.92 5.89
CA GLU A 52 -7.73 -12.53 7.31
C GLU A 52 -7.66 -13.75 8.24
N VAL A 53 -8.46 -14.80 8.00
CA VAL A 53 -8.38 -16.06 8.76
C VAL A 53 -7.01 -16.69 8.63
N VAL A 54 -6.47 -16.78 7.41
CA VAL A 54 -5.13 -17.31 7.19
C VAL A 54 -4.11 -16.49 7.96
N THR A 55 -4.22 -15.16 7.91
CA THR A 55 -3.36 -14.24 8.68
C THR A 55 -3.38 -14.54 10.18
N ALA A 56 -4.56 -14.72 10.75
CA ALA A 56 -4.72 -15.10 12.16
C ALA A 56 -4.23 -16.52 12.48
N ALA A 57 -4.35 -17.46 11.54
CA ALA A 57 -3.94 -18.86 11.71
C ALA A 57 -2.41 -19.03 11.63
N ILE A 58 -1.73 -18.21 10.83
CA ILE A 58 -0.26 -18.22 10.76
C ILE A 58 0.41 -17.44 11.90
N GLY A 59 -0.38 -16.80 12.76
CA GLY A 59 0.06 -16.20 14.02
C GLY A 59 0.24 -14.68 14.01
N PHE A 60 -0.37 -13.97 13.06
CA PHE A 60 -0.48 -12.51 13.09
C PHE A 60 -1.81 -12.06 13.69
N ASP A 61 -1.91 -10.78 14.06
CA ASP A 61 -3.15 -10.21 14.58
C ASP A 61 -4.12 -9.83 13.45
N LEU A 62 -5.38 -9.57 13.81
CA LEU A 62 -6.36 -9.03 12.87
C LEU A 62 -5.85 -7.69 12.30
N MET A 63 -6.17 -7.41 11.03
CA MET A 63 -5.73 -6.24 10.25
C MET A 63 -4.24 -6.23 9.93
N GLU A 64 -3.51 -7.33 10.18
CA GLU A 64 -2.09 -7.47 9.81
C GLU A 64 -1.87 -8.22 8.50
N THR A 65 -2.87 -8.29 7.62
CA THR A 65 -2.80 -9.00 6.31
C THR A 65 -1.64 -8.56 5.42
N GLY A 66 -1.18 -7.31 5.55
CA GLY A 66 0.02 -6.83 4.88
C GLY A 66 1.32 -7.55 5.30
N LYS A 67 1.35 -8.16 6.50
CA LYS A 67 2.45 -9.04 6.93
C LYS A 67 2.37 -10.40 6.25
N THR A 68 1.19 -11.02 6.17
CA THR A 68 0.94 -12.25 5.40
C THR A 68 1.39 -12.09 3.96
N MET A 69 1.01 -10.98 3.33
CA MET A 69 1.45 -10.63 1.96
C MET A 69 2.97 -10.51 1.85
N GLY A 70 3.64 -9.86 2.80
CA GLY A 70 5.10 -9.75 2.79
C GLY A 70 5.81 -11.08 3.07
N LEU A 71 5.21 -11.94 3.88
CA LEU A 71 5.73 -13.27 4.21
C LEU A 71 5.59 -14.24 3.03
N ALA A 72 4.53 -14.11 2.24
CA ALA A 72 4.22 -14.98 1.11
C ALA A 72 5.38 -15.15 0.11
N ALA A 73 6.17 -14.10 -0.13
CA ALA A 73 7.31 -14.14 -1.05
C ALA A 73 8.46 -15.05 -0.57
N HIS A 74 8.47 -15.47 0.69
CA HIS A 74 9.47 -16.37 1.26
C HIS A 74 9.05 -17.85 1.19
N GLY A 75 7.82 -18.15 0.77
CA GLY A 75 7.25 -19.49 0.81
C GLY A 75 7.01 -20.08 -0.57
N ARG A 76 6.50 -21.32 -0.57
CA ARG A 76 5.94 -22.00 -1.74
C ARG A 76 4.47 -22.28 -1.49
N PRO A 77 3.59 -22.22 -2.51
CA PRO A 77 2.15 -22.39 -2.34
C PRO A 77 1.76 -23.87 -2.14
N ARG A 78 2.29 -24.50 -1.09
CA ARG A 78 2.18 -25.93 -0.80
C ARG A 78 0.80 -26.35 -0.30
N PHE A 79 0.06 -25.42 0.31
CA PHE A 79 -1.28 -25.63 0.87
C PHE A 79 -2.39 -25.05 -0.02
N LEU A 80 -2.08 -24.75 -1.28
CA LEU A 80 -3.01 -24.10 -2.19
C LEU A 80 -4.24 -24.96 -2.45
N ALA A 81 -4.07 -26.28 -2.61
CA ALA A 81 -5.18 -27.19 -2.87
C ALA A 81 -6.18 -27.22 -1.69
N GLU A 82 -5.67 -27.20 -0.46
CA GLU A 82 -6.46 -27.17 0.76
C GLU A 82 -7.25 -25.88 0.91
N LEU A 83 -6.64 -24.74 0.56
CA LEU A 83 -7.33 -23.45 0.57
C LEU A 83 -8.33 -23.33 -0.60
N GLU A 84 -7.99 -23.84 -1.78
CA GLU A 84 -8.90 -23.87 -2.95
C GLU A 84 -10.13 -24.72 -2.68
N ALA A 85 -10.02 -25.79 -1.88
CA ALA A 85 -11.17 -26.59 -1.47
C ALA A 85 -12.19 -25.80 -0.61
N LEU A 86 -11.85 -24.60 -0.15
CA LEU A 86 -12.76 -23.69 0.56
C LEU A 86 -13.50 -22.73 -0.38
N VAL A 87 -13.12 -22.69 -1.66
CA VAL A 87 -13.64 -21.76 -2.66
C VAL A 87 -14.29 -22.52 -3.82
N THR A 88 -15.56 -22.24 -4.09
CA THR A 88 -16.22 -22.70 -5.32
C THR A 88 -16.30 -21.54 -6.30
N PHE A 89 -15.82 -21.73 -7.53
CA PHE A 89 -15.89 -20.71 -8.59
C PHE A 89 -17.22 -20.78 -9.33
N GLY A 90 -17.89 -19.65 -9.46
CA GLY A 90 -19.10 -19.50 -10.25
C GLY A 90 -18.79 -19.41 -11.76
N SER A 91 -19.81 -19.48 -12.60
CA SER A 91 -19.67 -19.34 -14.05
C SER A 91 -20.09 -17.97 -14.59
N GLY A 92 -20.58 -17.08 -13.71
CA GLY A 92 -21.13 -15.78 -14.08
C GLY A 92 -20.79 -14.72 -13.04
N MET A 93 -21.11 -13.46 -13.36
CA MET A 93 -20.86 -12.31 -12.46
C MET A 93 -21.71 -12.33 -11.20
N ASP A 94 -22.90 -12.95 -11.26
CA ASP A 94 -23.67 -13.26 -10.06
C ASP A 94 -23.15 -14.54 -9.40
N ASP A 95 -22.86 -14.45 -8.10
CA ASP A 95 -22.24 -15.51 -7.31
C ASP A 95 -20.96 -16.08 -7.96
N CYS A 96 -20.09 -15.17 -8.42
CA CYS A 96 -18.83 -15.49 -9.10
C CYS A 96 -17.88 -16.36 -8.28
N PHE A 97 -18.03 -16.37 -6.95
CA PHE A 97 -17.44 -17.39 -6.10
C PHE A 97 -18.26 -17.57 -4.82
N SER A 98 -18.03 -18.68 -4.12
CA SER A 98 -18.41 -18.83 -2.73
C SER A 98 -17.23 -19.32 -1.91
N CYS A 99 -16.94 -18.61 -0.82
CA CYS A 99 -16.11 -19.08 0.27
C CYS A 99 -17.08 -19.67 1.31
N ASN A 100 -16.82 -20.86 1.85
CA ASN A 100 -17.63 -21.41 2.94
C ASN A 100 -16.93 -21.13 4.28
N LEU A 101 -17.06 -19.90 4.79
CA LEU A 101 -16.33 -19.41 5.96
C LEU A 101 -17.16 -19.53 7.23
N ASN A 102 -17.29 -20.74 7.79
CA ASN A 102 -17.57 -20.86 9.21
C ASN A 102 -16.26 -20.56 9.97
N MET A 103 -16.06 -19.30 10.34
CA MET A 103 -14.75 -18.75 10.73
C MET A 103 -14.00 -19.51 11.84
N PRO A 104 -14.64 -20.05 12.91
CA PRO A 104 -13.95 -20.92 13.87
C PRO A 104 -13.43 -22.21 13.21
N ASP A 105 -14.29 -22.89 12.43
CA ASP A 105 -13.95 -24.18 11.81
C ASP A 105 -12.81 -24.05 10.79
N VAL A 106 -12.79 -22.97 10.00
CA VAL A 106 -11.73 -22.75 8.99
C VAL A 106 -10.39 -22.46 9.65
N ARG A 107 -10.37 -21.62 10.69
CA ARG A 107 -9.15 -21.30 11.43
C ARG A 107 -8.57 -22.55 12.08
N ASP A 108 -9.41 -23.34 12.74
CA ASP A 108 -9.00 -24.57 13.41
C ASP A 108 -8.48 -25.60 12.41
N ARG A 109 -9.16 -25.78 11.28
CA ARG A 109 -8.70 -26.66 10.19
C ARG A 109 -7.34 -26.26 9.63
N ILE A 110 -7.09 -24.95 9.43
CA ILE A 110 -5.77 -24.46 9.03
C ILE A 110 -4.75 -24.73 10.14
N GLY A 111 -5.10 -24.49 11.40
CA GLY A 111 -4.27 -24.78 12.56
C GLY A 111 -3.85 -26.25 12.64
N GLU A 112 -4.77 -27.18 12.38
CA GLU A 112 -4.49 -28.61 12.32
C GLU A 112 -3.51 -28.98 11.20
N LEU A 113 -3.66 -28.40 10.00
CA LEU A 113 -2.72 -28.61 8.90
C LEU A 113 -1.31 -28.16 9.32
N LEU A 114 -1.19 -26.96 9.89
CA LEU A 114 0.09 -26.42 10.34
C LEU A 114 0.70 -27.23 11.50
N ASN A 115 -0.12 -27.78 12.39
CA ASN A 115 0.34 -28.56 13.54
C ASN A 115 0.86 -29.95 13.17
N LYS A 116 0.48 -30.49 12.01
CA LYS A 116 0.97 -31.78 11.48
C LYS A 116 2.39 -31.67 10.89
N GLU A 117 2.84 -30.46 10.58
CA GLU A 117 4.14 -30.21 9.97
C GLU A 117 5.26 -30.24 11.01
N MET A 118 6.39 -30.86 10.64
CA MET A 118 7.58 -30.89 11.49
C MET A 118 8.16 -29.50 11.68
N ASP A 119 8.31 -28.74 10.58
CA ASP A 119 8.70 -27.34 10.60
C ASP A 119 7.46 -26.45 10.46
N ARG A 120 6.89 -26.09 11.62
CA ARG A 120 5.70 -25.25 11.68
C ARG A 120 5.94 -23.84 11.16
N PHE A 121 7.16 -23.32 11.26
CA PHE A 121 7.46 -21.98 10.76
C PHE A 121 7.46 -22.00 9.23
N ALA A 122 8.20 -22.92 8.60
CA ALA A 122 8.18 -23.07 7.16
C ALA A 122 6.76 -23.31 6.63
N ALA A 123 5.96 -24.14 7.31
CA ALA A 123 4.57 -24.37 6.96
C ALA A 123 3.71 -23.09 6.99
N ARG A 124 3.91 -22.20 7.97
CA ARG A 124 3.23 -20.90 8.02
C ARG A 124 3.61 -19.99 6.85
N VAL A 125 4.88 -19.99 6.46
CA VAL A 125 5.36 -19.23 5.29
C VAL A 125 4.74 -19.78 4.00
N ASP A 126 4.70 -21.11 3.85
CA ASP A 126 4.07 -21.78 2.70
C ASP A 126 2.54 -21.56 2.67
N MET A 127 1.89 -21.49 3.83
CA MET A 127 0.47 -21.16 3.95
C MET A 127 0.20 -19.71 3.51
N ALA A 128 1.06 -18.76 3.89
CA ALA A 128 0.97 -17.38 3.42
C ALA A 128 1.12 -17.29 1.88
N ALA A 129 2.10 -18.02 1.31
CA ALA A 129 2.27 -18.12 -0.14
C ALA A 129 1.05 -18.72 -0.84
N SER A 130 0.44 -19.74 -0.23
CA SER A 130 -0.77 -20.40 -0.75
C SER A 130 -1.97 -19.46 -0.77
N ALA A 131 -2.21 -18.70 0.31
CA ALA A 131 -3.29 -17.72 0.38
C ALA A 131 -3.11 -16.56 -0.61
N GLN A 132 -1.86 -16.13 -0.82
CA GLN A 132 -1.52 -15.12 -1.81
C GLN A 132 -1.88 -15.57 -3.24
N VAL A 133 -1.48 -16.80 -3.62
CA VAL A 133 -1.84 -17.37 -4.93
C VAL A 133 -3.35 -17.60 -5.08
N LEU A 134 -4.05 -17.99 -4.00
CA LEU A 134 -5.51 -18.13 -4.04
C LEU A 134 -6.20 -16.80 -4.34
N LEU A 135 -5.80 -15.71 -3.67
CA LEU A 135 -6.35 -14.38 -3.92
C LEU A 135 -6.13 -13.96 -5.39
N GLU A 136 -4.93 -14.20 -5.92
CA GLU A 136 -4.62 -13.95 -7.33
C GLU A 136 -5.54 -14.72 -8.27
N ARG A 137 -5.77 -16.02 -8.02
CA ARG A 137 -6.66 -16.86 -8.82
C ARG A 137 -8.10 -16.38 -8.77
N VAL A 138 -8.60 -15.97 -7.61
CA VAL A 138 -9.95 -15.40 -7.46
C VAL A 138 -10.10 -14.11 -8.25
N LEU A 139 -9.15 -13.17 -8.14
CA LEU A 139 -9.22 -11.93 -8.91
C LEU A 139 -9.16 -12.17 -10.43
N LEU A 140 -8.30 -13.08 -10.88
CA LEU A 140 -8.23 -13.47 -12.30
C LEU A 140 -9.51 -14.16 -12.77
N HIS A 141 -10.13 -14.99 -11.93
CA HIS A 141 -11.42 -15.59 -12.22
C HIS A 141 -12.49 -14.52 -12.41
N CYS A 142 -12.63 -13.58 -11.46
CA CYS A 142 -13.56 -12.46 -11.58
C CYS A 142 -13.30 -11.64 -12.85
N TYR A 143 -12.04 -11.35 -13.17
CA TYR A 143 -11.69 -10.62 -14.40
C TYR A 143 -12.17 -11.33 -15.67
N ARG A 144 -12.04 -12.66 -15.75
CA ARG A 144 -12.47 -13.46 -16.91
C ARG A 144 -13.99 -13.49 -17.11
N LEU A 145 -14.76 -13.16 -16.07
CA LEU A 145 -16.22 -13.06 -16.15
C LEU A 145 -16.70 -11.72 -16.68
N LEU A 146 -15.82 -10.72 -16.78
CA LEU A 146 -16.17 -9.45 -17.40
C LEU A 146 -16.58 -9.67 -18.86
N PRO A 147 -17.60 -8.95 -19.34
CA PRO A 147 -18.03 -9.05 -20.73
C PRO A 147 -16.89 -8.73 -21.69
N ASP A 148 -16.95 -9.32 -22.89
CA ASP A 148 -16.02 -9.02 -23.97
C ASP A 148 -16.43 -7.76 -24.74
N ASP A 149 -16.66 -6.68 -24.00
CA ASP A 149 -16.93 -5.35 -24.51
C ASP A 149 -15.69 -4.44 -24.38
N ARG A 150 -15.72 -3.31 -25.08
CA ARG A 150 -14.60 -2.38 -25.11
C ARG A 150 -14.66 -1.48 -23.87
N TYR A 151 -13.67 -1.62 -22.99
CA TYR A 151 -13.39 -0.70 -21.89
C TYR A 151 -11.92 -0.31 -21.88
N ASP A 152 -11.63 0.93 -21.49
CA ASP A 152 -10.27 1.46 -21.45
C ASP A 152 -9.55 1.12 -20.13
N ALA A 153 -10.31 0.78 -19.07
CA ALA A 153 -9.76 0.56 -17.74
C ALA A 153 -10.55 -0.47 -16.94
N VAL A 154 -9.84 -1.21 -16.09
CA VAL A 154 -10.41 -1.98 -14.98
C VAL A 154 -10.11 -1.24 -13.70
N CYS A 155 -11.15 -0.90 -12.93
CA CYS A 155 -11.01 -0.27 -11.62
C CYS A 155 -11.19 -1.32 -10.52
N LEU A 156 -10.22 -1.46 -9.62
CA LEU A 156 -10.32 -2.35 -8.47
C LEU A 156 -10.37 -1.54 -7.18
N VAL A 157 -11.37 -1.82 -6.34
CA VAL A 157 -11.59 -1.19 -5.02
C VAL A 157 -11.93 -2.27 -3.99
N GLY A 158 -12.03 -1.88 -2.71
CA GLY A 158 -12.14 -2.77 -1.56
C GLY A 158 -10.78 -3.07 -0.92
N GLY A 159 -10.78 -3.56 0.32
CA GLY A 159 -9.54 -3.82 1.08
C GLY A 159 -8.56 -4.76 0.38
N CYS A 160 -9.06 -5.76 -0.36
CA CYS A 160 -8.23 -6.68 -1.16
C CYS A 160 -7.41 -5.95 -2.24
N ALA A 161 -7.90 -4.82 -2.75
CA ALA A 161 -7.20 -4.02 -3.75
C ALA A 161 -5.94 -3.31 -3.20
N LEU A 162 -5.72 -3.32 -1.88
CA LEU A 162 -4.47 -2.86 -1.27
C LEU A 162 -3.33 -3.89 -1.37
N ASN A 163 -3.59 -5.06 -2.00
CA ASN A 163 -2.61 -6.10 -2.27
C ASN A 163 -1.88 -5.85 -3.61
N PRO A 164 -0.71 -5.19 -3.62
CA PRO A 164 0.03 -4.89 -4.84
C PRO A 164 0.48 -6.12 -5.63
N VAL A 165 0.66 -7.28 -4.98
CA VAL A 165 1.07 -8.51 -5.66
C VAL A 165 -0.08 -9.03 -6.52
N ALA A 166 -1.27 -9.12 -5.95
CA ALA A 166 -2.47 -9.56 -6.66
C ALA A 166 -2.86 -8.57 -7.78
N ASN A 167 -2.75 -7.26 -7.52
CA ASN A 167 -2.95 -6.22 -8.53
C ASN A 167 -1.99 -6.36 -9.71
N SER A 168 -0.72 -6.67 -9.47
CA SER A 168 0.27 -6.87 -10.52
C SER A 168 0.01 -8.11 -11.36
N VAL A 169 -0.46 -9.19 -10.75
CA VAL A 169 -0.91 -10.38 -11.49
C VAL A 169 -2.08 -10.01 -12.40
N LEU A 170 -3.09 -9.31 -11.88
CA LEU A 170 -4.22 -8.85 -12.69
C LEU A 170 -3.77 -7.93 -13.83
N ALA A 171 -2.92 -6.94 -13.56
CA ALA A 171 -2.41 -5.99 -14.55
C ALA A 171 -1.72 -6.67 -15.74
N ARG A 172 -1.00 -7.79 -15.52
CA ARG A 172 -0.36 -8.56 -16.60
C ARG A 172 -1.36 -9.30 -17.49
N HIS A 173 -2.52 -9.64 -16.95
CA HIS A 173 -3.56 -10.39 -17.66
C HIS A 173 -4.60 -9.51 -18.34
N LEU A 174 -4.56 -8.19 -18.11
CA LEU A 174 -5.42 -7.26 -18.81
C LEU A 174 -5.13 -7.30 -20.32
N ARG A 175 -6.20 -7.15 -21.12
CA ARG A 175 -6.10 -6.99 -22.58
C ARG A 175 -5.24 -5.78 -22.95
N ASP A 176 -4.60 -5.83 -24.10
CA ASP A 176 -3.77 -4.74 -24.60
C ASP A 176 -4.56 -3.43 -24.68
N GLY A 177 -3.93 -2.35 -24.21
CA GLY A 177 -4.56 -1.02 -24.13
C GLY A 177 -5.48 -0.79 -22.93
N VAL A 178 -5.80 -1.82 -22.14
CA VAL A 178 -6.57 -1.69 -20.91
C VAL A 178 -5.66 -1.40 -19.72
N ARG A 179 -5.96 -0.34 -18.96
CA ARG A 179 -5.21 0.01 -17.74
C ARG A 179 -5.86 -0.52 -16.47
N LEU A 180 -5.05 -0.93 -15.49
CA LEU A 180 -5.51 -1.18 -14.13
C LEU A 180 -5.48 0.12 -13.31
N VAL A 181 -6.61 0.52 -12.76
CA VAL A 181 -6.73 1.66 -11.86
C VAL A 181 -7.07 1.18 -10.47
N VAL A 182 -6.22 1.51 -9.49
CA VAL A 182 -6.46 1.25 -8.08
C VAL A 182 -6.23 2.56 -7.33
N PRO A 183 -7.22 3.12 -6.63
CA PRO A 183 -7.03 4.35 -5.88
C PRO A 183 -6.18 4.10 -4.62
N PRO A 184 -5.43 5.10 -4.13
CA PRO A 184 -4.57 4.94 -2.94
C PRO A 184 -5.36 4.58 -1.67
N PHE A 185 -6.65 4.92 -1.63
CA PHE A 185 -7.60 4.64 -0.55
C PHE A 185 -8.62 3.57 -0.95
N ALA A 186 -8.18 2.48 -1.59
CA ALA A 186 -9.11 1.48 -2.11
C ALA A 186 -9.96 0.75 -1.06
N GLY A 187 -9.50 0.66 0.20
CA GLY A 187 -10.28 0.09 1.30
C GLY A 187 -11.37 1.04 1.84
N ASP A 188 -11.88 0.74 3.02
CA ASP A 188 -13.04 1.42 3.61
C ASP A 188 -12.85 2.92 3.83
N ALA A 189 -11.61 3.37 4.03
CA ALA A 189 -11.25 4.79 4.11
C ALA A 189 -11.64 5.58 2.84
N GLY A 190 -11.79 4.91 1.69
CA GLY A 190 -12.24 5.50 0.44
C GLY A 190 -13.74 5.68 0.30
N ILE A 191 -14.56 4.99 1.11
CA ILE A 191 -16.02 4.98 0.97
C ILE A 191 -16.60 6.39 1.17
N GLY A 192 -16.08 7.15 2.14
CA GLY A 192 -16.51 8.53 2.37
C GLY A 192 -16.28 9.43 1.15
N PHE A 193 -15.15 9.27 0.45
CA PHE A 193 -14.87 10.00 -0.78
C PHE A 193 -15.85 9.61 -1.90
N GLY A 194 -16.11 8.32 -2.06
CA GLY A 194 -17.08 7.81 -3.05
C GLY A 194 -18.50 8.32 -2.80
N ALA A 195 -18.95 8.29 -1.55
CA ALA A 195 -20.28 8.77 -1.16
C ALA A 195 -20.46 10.27 -1.41
N LEU A 196 -19.47 11.09 -1.02
CA LEU A 196 -19.48 12.54 -1.28
C LEU A 196 -19.47 12.84 -2.79
N TRP A 197 -18.68 12.09 -3.57
CA TRP A 197 -18.66 12.25 -5.02
C TRP A 197 -20.02 11.91 -5.65
N LEU A 198 -20.68 10.84 -5.18
CA LEU A 198 -21.99 10.42 -5.67
C LEU A 198 -23.06 11.49 -5.38
N ASP A 199 -23.15 11.95 -4.12
CA ASP A 199 -24.10 12.99 -3.71
C ASP A 199 -23.88 14.30 -4.50
N ALA A 200 -22.63 14.75 -4.60
CA ALA A 200 -22.31 15.98 -5.34
C ALA A 200 -22.61 15.86 -6.85
N ARG A 201 -22.44 14.66 -7.44
CA ARG A 201 -22.83 14.39 -8.83
C ARG A 201 -24.36 14.45 -8.99
N GLU A 202 -25.11 13.80 -8.10
CA GLU A 202 -26.58 13.77 -8.14
C GLU A 202 -27.15 15.19 -8.03
N GLN A 203 -26.61 16.01 -7.14
CA GLN A 203 -27.02 17.41 -6.99
C GLN A 203 -26.67 18.26 -8.22
N ALA A 204 -25.52 18.02 -8.86
CA ALA A 204 -25.08 18.79 -10.02
C ALA A 204 -25.79 18.41 -11.32
N GLY A 205 -26.36 17.20 -11.41
CA GLY A 205 -26.97 16.66 -12.64
C GLY A 205 -25.97 16.48 -13.80
N ARG A 206 -24.66 16.53 -13.52
CA ARG A 206 -23.57 16.44 -14.51
C ARG A 206 -22.30 15.87 -13.87
N PRO A 207 -21.33 15.40 -14.68
CA PRO A 207 -20.01 15.06 -14.17
C PRO A 207 -19.38 16.26 -13.44
N ILE A 208 -18.84 15.98 -12.25
CA ILE A 208 -18.13 16.95 -11.41
C ILE A 208 -16.64 16.64 -11.40
N ALA A 209 -15.81 17.69 -11.44
CA ALA A 209 -14.43 17.57 -11.02
C ALA A 209 -14.44 17.42 -9.49
N PHE A 210 -13.85 16.35 -8.97
CA PHE A 210 -13.76 16.20 -7.52
C PHE A 210 -12.82 17.29 -6.98
N THR A 211 -13.32 18.07 -6.04
CA THR A 211 -12.54 19.08 -5.34
C THR A 211 -12.56 18.78 -3.87
N MET A 212 -11.48 19.09 -3.18
CA MET A 212 -11.45 18.97 -1.74
C MET A 212 -10.67 20.15 -1.16
N ARG A 213 -11.27 20.82 -0.17
CA ARG A 213 -10.81 22.11 0.37
C ARG A 213 -10.63 23.20 -0.70
N GLY A 214 -11.46 23.17 -1.74
CA GLY A 214 -11.48 24.18 -2.81
C GLY A 214 -10.43 23.99 -3.91
N ALA A 215 -9.60 22.94 -3.86
CA ALA A 215 -8.66 22.59 -4.93
C ALA A 215 -9.17 21.36 -5.72
N PRO A 216 -9.01 21.33 -7.06
CA PRO A 216 -9.20 20.11 -7.83
C PRO A 216 -8.32 18.99 -7.26
N LEU A 217 -8.93 17.89 -6.88
CA LEU A 217 -8.21 16.67 -6.56
C LEU A 217 -8.06 15.92 -7.88
N ASP A 218 -6.91 16.08 -8.54
CA ASP A 218 -6.55 15.13 -9.57
C ASP A 218 -6.46 13.76 -8.88
N PRO A 219 -7.20 12.72 -9.33
CA PRO A 219 -7.05 11.37 -8.78
C PRO A 219 -5.61 10.84 -8.85
N ALA A 220 -4.75 11.44 -9.70
CA ALA A 220 -3.31 11.21 -9.74
C ALA A 220 -2.53 11.86 -8.58
N VAL A 221 -3.12 12.80 -7.85
CA VAL A 221 -2.54 13.52 -6.71
C VAL A 221 -3.05 12.89 -5.41
N SER A 222 -2.20 12.07 -4.82
CA SER A 222 -2.50 11.20 -3.66
C SER A 222 -2.42 11.90 -2.30
N ARG A 223 -2.45 13.24 -2.25
CA ARG A 223 -2.16 14.02 -1.04
C ARG A 223 -3.26 15.03 -0.67
N PRO A 224 -4.46 14.55 -0.30
CA PRO A 224 -5.59 15.39 0.09
C PRO A 224 -5.52 15.93 1.54
N GLY A 225 -4.43 15.69 2.26
CA GLY A 225 -4.33 15.98 3.67
C GLY A 225 -4.21 17.46 4.05
N LYS A 226 -3.87 17.72 5.31
CA LYS A 226 -3.74 19.09 5.82
C LYS A 226 -2.42 19.72 5.40
N THR A 227 -2.48 20.99 5.00
CA THR A 227 -1.32 21.87 4.82
C THR A 227 -0.99 22.59 6.12
N TYR A 228 0.30 22.77 6.40
CA TYR A 228 0.79 23.50 7.56
C TYR A 228 1.60 24.71 7.09
N SER A 229 1.36 25.85 7.70
CA SER A 229 2.05 27.11 7.42
C SER A 229 3.47 27.11 7.96
N ALA A 230 4.31 28.03 7.47
CA ALA A 230 5.65 28.24 8.02
C ALA A 230 5.61 28.58 9.53
N THR A 231 4.56 29.27 9.99
CA THR A 231 4.35 29.56 11.41
C THR A 231 4.10 28.29 12.22
N ASP A 232 3.28 27.36 11.72
CA ASP A 232 3.04 26.07 12.39
C ASP A 232 4.35 25.28 12.54
N ILE A 233 5.19 25.28 11.50
CA ILE A 233 6.50 24.63 11.51
C ILE A 233 7.42 25.28 12.55
N ALA A 234 7.56 26.60 12.51
CA ALA A 234 8.43 27.34 13.42
C ALA A 234 7.99 27.17 14.89
N GLN A 235 6.68 27.14 15.16
CA GLN A 235 6.14 26.89 16.50
C GLN A 235 6.48 25.49 17.00
N ALA A 236 6.30 24.46 16.18
CA ALA A 236 6.60 23.08 16.56
C ALA A 236 8.11 22.89 16.84
N VAL A 237 8.98 23.45 15.99
CA VAL A 237 10.44 23.41 16.19
C VAL A 237 10.86 24.17 17.45
N SER A 238 10.28 25.36 17.68
CA SER A 238 10.54 26.17 18.89
C SER A 238 10.14 25.43 20.16
N PHE A 239 8.97 24.78 20.18
CA PHE A 239 8.51 23.99 21.32
C PHE A 239 9.42 22.79 21.61
N ALA A 240 10.00 22.20 20.56
CA ALA A 240 10.94 21.10 20.69
C ALA A 240 12.35 21.53 21.10
N TYR A 241 12.68 22.82 21.14
CA TYR A 241 14.00 23.28 21.58
C TYR A 241 14.21 23.05 23.09
N PRO A 242 15.40 22.63 23.57
CA PRO A 242 16.62 22.32 22.84
C PRO A 242 16.78 20.81 22.58
N SER A 243 15.71 20.08 22.26
CA SER A 243 15.79 18.64 21.98
C SER A 243 16.10 18.30 20.51
N VAL A 244 16.04 19.30 19.63
CA VAL A 244 16.45 19.22 18.21
C VAL A 244 17.27 20.44 17.83
N ALA A 245 18.26 20.27 16.95
CA ALA A 245 19.07 21.37 16.41
C ALA A 245 18.66 21.69 14.97
N VAL A 246 18.43 22.96 14.66
CA VAL A 246 18.17 23.39 13.27
C VAL A 246 19.50 23.54 12.54
N ASP A 247 19.59 22.93 11.37
CA ASP A 247 20.72 23.07 10.46
C ASP A 247 20.28 23.82 9.20
N ALA A 248 20.63 25.11 9.16
CA ALA A 248 20.29 26.02 8.07
C ALA A 248 21.04 25.72 6.75
N SER A 249 21.99 24.79 6.72
CA SER A 249 22.68 24.39 5.49
C SER A 249 21.86 23.45 4.60
N VAL A 250 20.72 22.95 5.09
CA VAL A 250 19.84 22.05 4.34
C VAL A 250 18.44 22.65 4.28
N THR A 251 18.17 23.39 3.21
CA THR A 251 16.87 24.05 2.97
C THR A 251 16.24 23.66 1.64
N THR A 252 17.02 23.09 0.72
CA THR A 252 16.56 22.74 -0.64
C THR A 252 16.57 21.23 -0.88
N PRO A 253 15.82 20.73 -1.89
CA PRO A 253 15.90 19.33 -2.33
C PRO A 253 17.32 18.89 -2.68
N GLU A 254 18.16 19.76 -3.24
CA GLU A 254 19.53 19.44 -3.62
C GLU A 254 20.40 19.16 -2.40
N ASN A 255 20.34 20.01 -1.37
CA ASN A 255 21.09 19.78 -0.15
C ASN A 255 20.56 18.55 0.60
N LEU A 256 19.25 18.32 0.58
CA LEU A 256 18.66 17.11 1.15
C LEU A 256 19.13 15.85 0.41
N ALA A 257 19.17 15.88 -0.92
CA ALA A 257 19.72 14.79 -1.73
C ALA A 257 21.20 14.52 -1.41
N MET A 258 22.00 15.55 -1.09
CA MET A 258 23.38 15.38 -0.62
C MET A 258 23.48 14.64 0.71
N ARG A 259 22.54 14.88 1.63
CA ARG A 259 22.49 14.17 2.92
C ARG A 259 22.11 12.71 2.69
N LEU A 260 21.08 12.45 1.89
CA LEU A 260 20.67 11.10 1.49
C LEU A 260 21.83 10.35 0.82
N ALA A 261 22.52 10.95 -0.16
CA ALA A 261 23.64 10.34 -0.87
C ALA A 261 24.85 9.99 0.00
N ARG A 262 24.92 10.53 1.24
CA ARG A 262 25.91 10.19 2.26
C ARG A 262 25.46 9.04 3.17
N GLY A 263 24.31 8.42 2.89
CA GLY A 263 23.76 7.29 3.63
C GLY A 263 22.86 7.69 4.81
N GLU A 264 22.49 8.97 4.94
CA GLU A 264 21.58 9.41 5.99
C GLU A 264 20.15 8.92 5.73
N VAL A 265 19.46 8.47 6.79
CA VAL A 265 18.05 8.07 6.77
C VAL A 265 17.23 9.21 7.36
N ILE A 266 16.41 9.84 6.52
CA ILE A 266 15.80 11.14 6.82
C ILE A 266 14.28 11.03 6.83
N GLY A 267 13.66 11.51 7.91
CA GLY A 267 12.22 11.75 7.95
C GLY A 267 11.87 12.97 7.10
N VAL A 268 10.87 12.85 6.25
CA VAL A 268 10.39 13.90 5.36
C VAL A 268 8.93 14.18 5.68
N PHE A 269 8.69 15.42 6.08
CA PHE A 269 7.39 16.02 6.25
C PHE A 269 7.30 17.22 5.31
N GLN A 270 6.68 17.00 4.16
CA GLN A 270 6.54 18.00 3.11
C GLN A 270 5.07 18.11 2.73
N GLY A 271 4.56 19.32 2.47
CA GLY A 271 3.23 19.59 1.91
C GLY A 271 2.05 18.87 2.59
N PRO A 272 0.91 18.70 1.87
CA PRO A 272 -0.24 17.95 2.37
C PRO A 272 0.10 16.47 2.64
N SER A 273 -0.58 15.82 3.58
CA SER A 273 -0.45 14.38 3.81
C SER A 273 -1.16 13.54 2.75
N GLU A 274 -0.64 12.33 2.56
CA GLU A 274 -1.17 11.29 1.71
C GLU A 274 -2.51 10.73 2.22
N SER A 275 -3.34 10.22 1.30
CA SER A 275 -4.46 9.35 1.67
C SER A 275 -4.11 7.87 1.45
N GLY A 276 -4.68 7.01 2.28
CA GLY A 276 -4.42 5.57 2.27
C GLY A 276 -3.21 5.14 3.11
N PRO A 277 -2.85 3.85 3.08
CA PRO A 277 -1.87 3.25 4.00
C PRO A 277 -0.41 3.40 3.53
N ARG A 278 -0.16 4.15 2.45
CA ARG A 278 1.17 4.28 1.84
C ARG A 278 1.65 5.72 2.01
N ALA A 279 2.89 5.87 2.47
CA ALA A 279 3.59 7.14 2.33
C ALA A 279 4.12 7.27 0.91
N LEU A 280 3.85 8.42 0.30
CA LEU A 280 4.04 8.73 -1.11
C LEU A 280 4.87 10.01 -1.28
N GLY A 281 5.76 10.28 -0.33
CA GLY A 281 6.71 11.40 -0.33
C GLY A 281 6.37 12.57 0.59
N GLY A 282 5.14 12.65 1.12
CA GLY A 282 4.69 13.71 2.02
C GLY A 282 4.95 13.43 3.51
N ARG A 283 4.76 12.17 3.93
CA ARG A 283 5.01 11.66 5.29
C ARG A 283 5.88 10.42 5.23
N SER A 284 7.10 10.60 4.75
CA SER A 284 7.98 9.51 4.30
C SER A 284 9.29 9.47 5.06
N ILE A 285 9.90 8.30 5.17
CA ILE A 285 11.31 8.16 5.52
C ILE A 285 12.03 7.81 4.24
N LEU A 286 12.97 8.66 3.86
CA LEU A 286 13.76 8.52 2.66
C LEU A 286 15.17 8.05 2.99
N ALA A 287 15.72 7.21 2.12
CA ALA A 287 17.09 6.73 2.26
C ALA A 287 17.71 6.41 0.88
N ASP A 288 19.03 6.32 0.88
CA ASP A 288 19.80 5.86 -0.28
C ASP A 288 19.61 4.37 -0.52
N PRO A 289 19.12 3.93 -1.71
CA PRO A 289 18.84 2.53 -1.99
C PRO A 289 20.09 1.71 -2.37
N ARG A 290 21.26 2.35 -2.55
CA ARG A 290 22.49 1.71 -3.07
C ARG A 290 23.13 0.77 -2.06
N ASP A 291 22.98 1.04 -0.77
CA ASP A 291 23.51 0.19 0.31
C ASP A 291 22.45 -0.80 0.81
N ALA A 292 22.66 -2.09 0.56
CA ALA A 292 21.77 -3.16 1.01
C ALA A 292 21.56 -3.17 2.54
N LEU A 293 22.53 -2.69 3.33
CA LEU A 293 22.45 -2.65 4.80
C LEU A 293 21.43 -1.60 5.30
N VAL A 294 21.09 -0.59 4.49
CA VAL A 294 20.09 0.42 4.89
C VAL A 294 18.73 -0.21 5.14
N ARG A 295 18.37 -1.27 4.40
CA ARG A 295 17.11 -2.00 4.61
C ARG A 295 17.07 -2.61 6.00
N GLU A 296 18.19 -3.22 6.43
CA GLU A 296 18.30 -3.82 7.75
C GLU A 296 18.26 -2.75 8.84
N ARG A 297 18.98 -1.64 8.66
CA ARG A 297 18.95 -0.49 9.57
C ARG A 297 17.54 0.05 9.74
N ILE A 298 16.81 0.26 8.65
CA ILE A 298 15.43 0.75 8.69
C ILE A 298 14.52 -0.24 9.39
N ASN A 299 14.52 -1.52 8.99
CA ASN A 299 13.60 -2.50 9.56
C ASN A 299 13.89 -2.80 11.04
N ARG A 300 15.17 -3.02 11.42
CA ARG A 300 15.55 -3.43 12.78
C ARG A 300 15.70 -2.26 13.74
N SER A 301 16.46 -1.24 13.34
CA SER A 301 16.90 -0.17 14.26
C SER A 301 15.96 1.03 14.31
N ILE A 302 15.27 1.34 13.20
CA ILE A 302 14.40 2.52 13.11
C ILE A 302 12.92 2.14 13.29
N LYS A 303 12.50 1.03 12.69
CA LYS A 303 11.10 0.57 12.71
C LYS A 303 10.80 -0.53 13.71
N HIS A 304 11.83 -1.17 14.27
CA HIS A 304 11.70 -2.30 15.20
C HIS A 304 10.69 -3.36 14.74
N ARG A 305 10.77 -3.72 13.45
CA ARG A 305 9.87 -4.65 12.78
C ARG A 305 10.62 -5.77 12.06
N GLU A 306 9.87 -6.72 11.53
CA GLU A 306 10.39 -7.93 10.93
C GLU A 306 11.29 -7.65 9.71
N PRO A 307 12.41 -8.39 9.53
CA PRO A 307 13.37 -8.10 8.47
C PRO A 307 12.84 -8.33 7.05
N PHE A 308 11.80 -9.16 6.90
CA PHE A 308 11.16 -9.47 5.62
C PHE A 308 10.28 -8.34 5.06
N ARG A 309 10.03 -7.27 5.84
CA ARG A 309 9.15 -6.18 5.41
C ARG A 309 9.78 -5.43 4.23
N PRO A 310 9.11 -5.39 3.06
CA PRO A 310 9.62 -4.69 1.89
C PRO A 310 9.72 -3.18 2.15
N LEU A 311 10.68 -2.55 1.48
CA LEU A 311 10.79 -1.11 1.32
C LEU A 311 10.54 -0.78 -0.16
N ALA A 312 10.01 0.40 -0.44
CA ALA A 312 9.49 0.72 -1.76
C ALA A 312 10.40 1.74 -2.47
N PRO A 313 10.72 1.58 -3.77
CA PRO A 313 11.39 2.63 -4.53
C PRO A 313 10.42 3.73 -4.97
N MET A 314 10.86 4.98 -4.87
CA MET A 314 10.35 6.11 -5.65
C MET A 314 11.30 6.35 -6.82
N ILE A 315 10.80 6.31 -8.06
CA ILE A 315 11.62 6.38 -9.28
C ILE A 315 11.01 7.36 -10.28
N LEU A 316 11.88 8.05 -11.02
CA LEU A 316 11.48 8.88 -12.16
C LEU A 316 10.84 8.03 -13.26
N ALA A 317 9.71 8.48 -13.80
CA ALA A 317 8.95 7.74 -14.82
C ALA A 317 9.80 7.40 -16.05
N GLU A 318 10.65 8.34 -16.50
CA GLU A 318 11.52 8.11 -17.67
C GLU A 318 12.58 7.02 -17.44
N ASP A 319 12.97 6.78 -16.20
CA ASP A 319 14.02 5.81 -15.85
C ASP A 319 13.47 4.42 -15.54
N PHE A 320 12.15 4.29 -15.32
CA PHE A 320 11.49 3.04 -14.94
C PHE A 320 11.89 1.83 -15.81
N PRO A 321 11.85 1.91 -17.17
CA PRO A 321 12.13 0.75 -18.02
C PRO A 321 13.58 0.23 -17.91
N SER A 322 14.49 1.01 -17.33
CA SER A 322 15.88 0.59 -17.12
C SER A 322 16.10 -0.14 -15.79
N TYR A 323 15.21 0.06 -14.81
CA TYR A 323 15.28 -0.56 -13.48
C TYR A 323 14.24 -1.66 -13.27
N PHE A 324 13.11 -1.60 -13.96
CA PHE A 324 12.01 -2.54 -13.79
C PHE A 324 11.47 -3.04 -15.13
N ASP A 325 10.99 -4.27 -15.14
CA ASP A 325 10.30 -4.84 -16.28
C ASP A 325 8.85 -4.34 -16.40
N ASP A 326 8.25 -4.66 -17.55
CA ASP A 326 6.81 -4.52 -17.83
C ASP A 326 6.21 -3.14 -17.46
N PRO A 327 6.06 -2.21 -18.43
CA PRO A 327 5.52 -0.88 -18.16
C PRO A 327 4.08 -0.90 -17.59
N ARG A 328 3.34 -2.02 -17.70
CA ARG A 328 2.04 -2.19 -17.04
C ARG A 328 2.14 -2.16 -15.51
N GLN A 329 3.34 -2.34 -14.94
CA GLN A 329 3.59 -2.31 -13.51
C GLN A 329 3.88 -0.91 -12.96
N MET A 330 4.08 0.10 -13.82
CA MET A 330 4.26 1.49 -13.39
C MET A 330 3.08 1.95 -12.55
N ASP A 331 3.29 2.38 -11.30
CA ASP A 331 2.23 2.81 -10.38
C ASP A 331 2.62 4.02 -9.54
N ARG A 332 1.67 4.93 -9.30
CA ARG A 332 1.90 6.16 -8.51
C ARG A 332 1.71 5.97 -7.01
N PHE A 333 1.08 4.88 -6.59
CA PHE A 333 0.51 4.72 -5.26
C PHE A 333 1.08 3.52 -4.50
N MET A 334 2.13 2.88 -5.02
CA MET A 334 2.67 1.65 -4.46
C MET A 334 1.63 0.52 -4.36
N LEU A 335 0.77 0.41 -5.37
CA LEU A 335 -0.28 -0.59 -5.50
C LEU A 335 0.00 -1.60 -6.62
N ARG A 336 1.23 -1.60 -7.15
CA ARG A 336 1.78 -2.65 -8.02
C ARG A 336 3.23 -2.98 -7.63
N VAL A 337 3.64 -4.21 -7.90
CA VAL A 337 5.02 -4.69 -7.87
C VAL A 337 5.55 -4.91 -9.30
N ALA A 338 6.82 -4.56 -9.52
CA ALA A 338 7.53 -4.77 -10.77
C ALA A 338 8.77 -5.64 -10.52
N THR A 339 9.20 -6.43 -11.50
CA THR A 339 10.41 -7.25 -11.38
C THR A 339 11.63 -6.37 -11.60
N ALA A 340 12.60 -6.43 -10.69
CA ALA A 340 13.85 -5.69 -10.82
C ALA A 340 14.73 -6.28 -11.93
N THR A 341 15.20 -5.42 -12.83
CA THR A 341 16.25 -5.77 -13.81
C THR A 341 17.58 -6.03 -13.11
N GLU A 342 18.54 -6.60 -13.83
CA GLU A 342 19.90 -6.81 -13.30
C GLU A 342 20.56 -5.48 -12.89
N ARG A 343 20.29 -4.41 -13.65
CA ARG A 343 20.75 -3.06 -13.31
C ARG A 343 20.22 -2.63 -11.94
N CYS A 344 18.93 -2.81 -11.69
CA CYS A 344 18.31 -2.43 -10.42
C CYS A 344 18.86 -3.25 -9.25
N ARG A 345 19.04 -4.57 -9.42
CA ARG A 345 19.63 -5.44 -8.40
C ARG A 345 21.05 -5.01 -8.02
N ARG A 346 21.83 -4.54 -8.99
CA ARG A 346 23.20 -4.05 -8.77
C ARG A 346 23.25 -2.65 -8.15
N GLU A 347 22.47 -1.71 -8.67
CA GLU A 347 22.57 -0.29 -8.32
C GLU A 347 21.67 0.13 -7.16
N ALA A 348 20.61 -0.61 -6.88
CA ALA A 348 19.64 -0.32 -5.83
C ALA A 348 19.19 -1.59 -5.08
N PRO A 349 20.12 -2.39 -4.51
CA PRO A 349 19.78 -3.67 -3.90
C PRO A 349 18.83 -3.55 -2.70
N ALA A 350 18.81 -2.43 -1.97
CA ALA A 350 18.02 -2.27 -0.75
C ALA A 350 16.50 -2.29 -0.96
N ILE A 351 16.04 -1.98 -2.18
CA ILE A 351 14.61 -1.93 -2.53
C ILE A 351 14.11 -3.20 -3.20
N VAL A 352 15.00 -4.14 -3.52
CA VAL A 352 14.64 -5.42 -4.14
C VAL A 352 14.28 -6.43 -3.05
N HIS A 353 13.09 -7.03 -3.19
CA HIS A 353 12.60 -8.06 -2.29
C HIS A 353 13.23 -9.43 -2.60
N VAL A 354 12.98 -10.44 -1.75
CA VAL A 354 13.61 -11.77 -1.89
C VAL A 354 13.21 -12.47 -3.19
N ASP A 355 12.01 -12.20 -3.68
CA ASP A 355 11.48 -12.72 -4.96
C ASP A 355 11.99 -11.93 -6.18
N GLY A 356 12.82 -10.91 -5.96
CA GLY A 356 13.36 -10.07 -7.03
C GLY A 356 12.42 -8.98 -7.53
N THR A 357 11.31 -8.73 -6.84
CA THR A 357 10.37 -7.66 -7.16
C THR A 357 10.56 -6.44 -6.27
N ALA A 358 9.97 -5.31 -6.64
CA ALA A 358 9.84 -4.13 -5.79
C ALA A 358 8.49 -3.46 -6.01
N ARG A 359 7.97 -2.83 -4.96
CA ARG A 359 6.68 -2.12 -4.99
C ARG A 359 6.88 -0.64 -5.34
N VAL A 360 6.57 -0.28 -6.57
CA VAL A 360 7.06 0.96 -7.17
C VAL A 360 6.15 2.16 -6.92
N GLN A 361 6.75 3.34 -6.75
CA GLN A 361 6.10 4.64 -6.86
C GLN A 361 6.75 5.43 -8.01
N ILE A 362 5.96 5.76 -9.02
CA ILE A 362 6.37 6.59 -10.14
C ILE A 362 6.23 8.07 -9.79
N ILE A 363 7.29 8.82 -10.05
CA ILE A 363 7.34 10.27 -9.97
C ILE A 363 7.54 10.84 -11.38
N ASP A 364 6.74 11.83 -11.74
CA ASP A 364 6.80 12.54 -13.02
C ASP A 364 6.34 13.99 -12.88
N GLU A 365 6.18 14.71 -13.99
CA GLU A 365 5.76 16.13 -14.03
C GLU A 365 4.37 16.40 -13.43
N ARG A 366 3.54 15.37 -13.21
CA ARG A 366 2.23 15.51 -12.55
C ARG A 366 2.32 15.27 -11.03
N SER A 367 3.49 14.84 -10.57
CA SER A 367 3.77 14.58 -9.16
C SER A 367 4.15 15.87 -8.42
N ASP A 368 4.31 15.79 -7.10
CA ASP A 368 4.77 16.93 -6.31
C ASP A 368 6.17 17.40 -6.78
N PRO A 369 6.36 18.69 -7.09
CA PRO A 369 7.65 19.22 -7.56
C PRO A 369 8.82 18.89 -6.64
N PHE A 370 8.61 18.90 -5.31
CA PHE A 370 9.67 18.55 -4.36
C PHE A 370 10.19 17.11 -4.58
N LEU A 371 9.30 16.17 -4.91
CA LEU A 371 9.69 14.78 -5.16
C LEU A 371 10.44 14.63 -6.49
N LEU A 372 10.07 15.43 -7.49
CA LEU A 372 10.76 15.47 -8.76
C LEU A 372 12.18 16.05 -8.59
N ASP A 373 12.29 17.17 -7.87
CA ASP A 373 13.55 17.88 -7.65
C ASP A 373 14.52 17.05 -6.81
N ILE A 374 14.06 16.42 -5.72
CA ILE A 374 14.93 15.59 -4.88
C ILE A 374 15.44 14.34 -5.64
N LEU A 375 14.61 13.70 -6.46
CA LEU A 375 15.02 12.55 -7.27
C LEU A 375 15.99 12.95 -8.38
N ARG A 376 15.75 14.09 -9.05
CA ARG A 376 16.68 14.63 -10.06
C ARG A 376 18.03 15.00 -9.44
N ALA A 377 18.01 15.66 -8.29
CA ALA A 377 19.22 16.01 -7.56
C ALA A 377 19.98 14.76 -7.08
N PHE A 378 19.27 13.75 -6.57
CA PHE A 378 19.88 12.48 -6.17
C PHE A 378 20.48 11.74 -7.37
N ARG A 379 19.77 11.68 -8.51
CA ARG A 379 20.27 11.13 -9.78
C ARG A 379 21.54 11.82 -10.24
N GLN A 380 21.57 13.15 -10.20
CA GLN A 380 22.74 13.94 -10.60
C GLN A 380 23.95 13.64 -9.73
N GLN A 381 23.76 13.42 -8.43
CA GLN A 381 24.85 13.17 -7.49
C GLN A 381 25.35 11.73 -7.50
N THR A 382 24.48 10.76 -7.78
CA THR A 382 24.76 9.34 -7.55
C THR A 382 24.74 8.48 -8.82
N GLY A 383 24.16 8.99 -9.90
CA GLY A 383 23.81 8.22 -11.10
C GLY A 383 22.57 7.34 -10.95
N VAL A 384 21.93 7.29 -9.78
CA VAL A 384 20.77 6.42 -9.49
C VAL A 384 19.48 7.27 -9.44
N PRO A 385 18.45 6.98 -10.25
CA PRO A 385 17.25 7.79 -10.42
C PRO A 385 16.12 7.46 -9.44
N LEU A 386 16.45 6.83 -8.31
CA LEU A 386 15.46 6.36 -7.36
C LEU A 386 15.94 6.51 -5.92
N LEU A 387 14.98 6.72 -5.02
CA LEU A 387 15.17 6.75 -3.57
C LEU A 387 14.35 5.64 -2.92
N LEU A 388 14.82 5.14 -1.78
CA LEU A 388 14.02 4.29 -0.92
C LEU A 388 12.99 5.16 -0.20
N ASN A 389 11.74 4.69 -0.14
CA ASN A 389 10.64 5.30 0.59
C ASN A 389 9.95 4.25 1.50
N THR A 390 9.68 4.64 2.74
CA THR A 390 8.77 3.95 3.65
C THR A 390 7.97 4.95 4.48
N SER A 391 6.89 4.47 5.11
CA SER A 391 6.04 5.26 6.01
C SER A 391 6.84 6.01 7.08
N PHE A 392 6.49 7.26 7.38
CA PHE A 392 6.99 7.97 8.55
C PHE A 392 6.02 7.84 9.72
N ASN A 393 6.35 6.92 10.62
CA ASN A 393 5.56 6.56 11.80
C ASN A 393 6.38 5.70 12.75
N ARG A 394 6.06 5.72 14.05
CA ARG A 394 6.57 4.71 14.98
C ARG A 394 5.80 3.39 14.83
N ARG A 395 6.33 2.31 15.42
CA ARG A 395 5.65 1.02 15.42
C ARG A 395 4.32 1.14 16.18
N GLY A 396 3.24 0.66 15.56
CA GLY A 396 1.89 0.72 16.14
C GLY A 396 1.18 2.07 16.00
N GLU A 397 1.82 3.07 15.37
CA GLU A 397 1.24 4.40 15.17
C GLU A 397 0.86 4.63 13.68
N PRO A 398 -0.13 5.48 13.41
CA PRO A 398 -0.43 5.93 12.04
C PRO A 398 0.71 6.79 11.47
N LEU A 399 0.62 7.15 10.18
CA LEU A 399 1.50 8.18 9.61
C LEU A 399 1.44 9.46 10.45
N VAL A 400 2.59 10.11 10.63
CA VAL A 400 2.64 11.42 11.29
C VAL A 400 1.79 12.42 10.48
N GLU A 401 0.94 13.19 11.16
CA GLU A 401 0.04 14.14 10.49
C GLU A 401 0.47 15.58 10.75
N THR A 402 0.77 15.91 12.01
CA THR A 402 1.17 17.26 12.42
C THR A 402 2.70 17.44 12.47
N PRO A 403 3.21 18.68 12.40
CA PRO A 403 4.63 18.96 12.60
C PRO A 403 5.16 18.46 13.95
N THR A 404 4.34 18.54 15.00
CA THR A 404 4.67 18.01 16.33
C THR A 404 4.82 16.49 16.29
N ASP A 405 3.87 15.78 15.66
CA ASP A 405 3.96 14.31 15.51
C ASP A 405 5.25 13.91 14.77
N ALA A 406 5.64 14.67 13.73
CA ALA A 406 6.84 14.43 12.96
C ALA A 406 8.12 14.62 13.79
N ILE A 407 8.17 15.67 14.61
CA ILE A 407 9.30 15.92 15.52
C ILE A 407 9.38 14.85 16.61
N ASP A 408 8.25 14.48 17.21
CA ASP A 408 8.22 13.46 18.27
C ASP A 408 8.60 12.08 17.73
N ALA A 409 8.09 11.71 16.55
CA ALA A 409 8.52 10.49 15.87
C ALA A 409 10.02 10.54 15.54
N PHE A 410 10.52 11.66 15.00
CA PHE A 410 11.93 11.85 14.69
C PHE A 410 12.85 11.59 15.90
N ARG A 411 12.50 12.17 17.05
CA ARG A 411 13.25 12.01 18.31
C ARG A 411 13.26 10.57 18.82
N GLY A 412 12.19 9.82 18.59
CA GLY A 412 12.04 8.45 19.08
C GLY A 412 12.54 7.35 18.15
N MET A 413 12.88 7.65 16.90
CA MET A 413 13.13 6.64 15.85
C MET A 413 14.60 6.44 15.48
N GLY A 414 15.52 7.27 15.95
CA GLY A 414 16.94 7.17 15.59
C GLY A 414 17.22 7.51 14.11
N LEU A 415 16.44 8.45 13.55
CA LEU A 415 16.68 9.02 12.22
C LEU A 415 17.87 9.99 12.25
N ASP A 416 18.60 10.11 11.15
CA ASP A 416 19.78 10.99 11.06
C ASP A 416 19.39 12.47 10.90
N GLY A 417 18.19 12.73 10.40
CA GLY A 417 17.61 14.06 10.29
C GLY A 417 16.12 14.05 9.98
N LEU A 418 15.52 15.23 10.09
CA LEU A 418 14.12 15.50 9.75
C LEU A 418 14.06 16.72 8.84
N PHE A 419 13.56 16.55 7.62
CA PHE A 419 13.21 17.65 6.73
C PHE A 419 11.72 17.99 6.89
N LEU A 420 11.45 19.16 7.48
CA LEU A 420 10.14 19.64 7.89
C LEU A 420 9.82 20.92 7.12
N GLN A 421 9.24 20.77 5.92
CA GLN A 421 8.86 21.87 5.02
C GLN A 421 9.91 22.99 4.89
N GLY A 422 11.12 22.64 4.45
CA GLY A 422 12.23 23.59 4.27
C GLY A 422 13.06 23.86 5.52
N THR A 423 12.66 23.34 6.69
CA THR A 423 13.48 23.38 7.91
C THR A 423 14.08 22.01 8.15
N TYR A 424 15.41 21.91 8.23
CA TYR A 424 16.08 20.64 8.53
C TYR A 424 16.55 20.60 9.98
N CYS A 425 16.13 19.55 10.68
CA CYS A 425 16.44 19.29 12.08
C CYS A 425 17.39 18.10 12.20
N ARG A 426 18.35 18.21 13.11
CA ARG A 426 19.29 17.14 13.51
C ARG A 426 19.03 16.71 14.95
N PRO A 427 19.34 15.44 15.28
CA PRO A 427 19.35 15.02 16.67
C PRO A 427 20.45 15.80 17.40
N ILE A 428 20.18 16.24 18.63
CA ILE A 428 21.21 16.76 19.50
C ILE A 428 21.89 15.53 20.10
N SER A 429 23.16 15.31 19.71
CA SER A 429 24.00 14.27 20.32
C SER A 429 23.99 14.48 21.83
N ALA A 430 23.60 13.43 22.58
CA ALA A 430 23.64 13.42 24.03
C ALA A 430 25.08 13.53 24.57
#